data_AF-A0A851I1J9-F1
#
_entry.id   AF-A0A851I1J9-F1
#
_cell.length_a   1.000
_cell.length_b   1.000
_cell.length_c   1.000
_cell.angle_alpha   90.00
_cell.angle_beta   90.00
_cell.angle_gamma   90.00
#
_symmetry.space_group_name_H-M   'P 1'
#
loop_
_entity.id
_entity.type
_entity.pdbx_description
1 polymer ?
#
loop_
_entity_poly.entity_id
_entity_poly.type
_entity_poly.pdbx_seq_one_letter_code
_entity_poly.pdbx_strand_id
1 'polypeptide(L)'
;MDPMLTLVGALMLVISIVLSPLSSRVGLPVLLIFLVVGMMMGKDGPGGIEFDDFQLSFLVANLALGVILLDGGMRTRAETFRVGLKPALILATVGVAMTAVGAAVVAWLVFDLHWMTALLIGSIISSTDAAAVFSLLQGRGLHLNERVSATLEIESGSNDPMAIFLTLMMVTLIGSDGDHAIQDSLMLLLKQFSIGGAGGIIGGYLIAELANRIRLTPSLYPLLVVAAGISVFSAINALGGSGFLAIYLCGVVIGNRDVRMMPMILQVHDGLAWLAQLCLFLILGLLVNPSDLLPLAGSGLVLALALIFVIRPITVLATVWPFGFNARELGFISWVGLRGAVPIVLALFPIIANLPEAQLVFHAAFFIVLVSLLVQGTTLTPLARLLRLEIPTDGEPYRRLPLDAPATGDHELMLFPLRGKNWETPRLLGQLRFPKNTAVAGVFRNRVCLQPKADLKVSSGDMVAMFATPDVLKELGKSLSGREAPKYLAERAFFGDFVLNGDALLGDVEQVYGIEFNELSPDLSLAQCFAKRTKGHPVIGDTVVLGPVTLVARDTKADQVTKVGLKMDA
;
A
#
# COMPACT_ATOMS: atom_id res chain seq x y z
N MET A 1 26.86 15.65 22.90
CA MET A 1 25.41 15.38 22.69
C MET A 1 24.71 15.82 23.94
N ASP A 2 23.68 16.66 23.81
CA ASP A 2 22.87 17.08 24.95
C ASP A 2 22.08 15.85 25.46
N PRO A 3 22.33 15.37 26.69
CA PRO A 3 21.64 14.20 27.22
C PRO A 3 20.12 14.41 27.29
N MET A 4 19.65 15.66 27.44
CA MET A 4 18.22 15.96 27.47
C MET A 4 17.55 15.73 26.11
N LEU A 5 18.17 16.19 25.01
CA LEU A 5 17.65 15.92 23.66
C LEU A 5 17.59 14.42 23.36
N THR A 6 18.60 13.65 23.79
CA THR A 6 18.58 12.19 23.60
C THR A 6 17.50 11.50 24.43
N LEU A 7 17.28 11.93 25.67
CA LEU A 7 16.25 11.39 26.55
C LEU A 7 14.85 11.71 26.01
N VAL A 8 14.63 12.94 25.59
CA VAL A 8 13.36 13.40 25.03
C VAL A 8 13.06 12.65 23.73
N GLY A 9 14.02 12.57 22.80
CA GLY A 9 13.86 11.79 21.58
C GLY A 9 13.53 10.32 21.86
N ALA A 10 14.24 9.67 22.79
CA ALA A 10 13.94 8.29 23.19
C ALA A 10 12.54 8.15 23.82
N LEU A 11 12.14 9.11 24.66
CA LEU A 11 10.81 9.12 25.28
C LEU A 11 9.71 9.31 24.23
N MET A 12 9.92 10.17 23.24
CA MET A 12 9.01 10.35 22.10
C MET A 12 8.80 9.06 21.34
N LEU A 13 9.88 8.30 21.06
CA LEU A 13 9.80 6.98 20.44
C LEU A 13 8.98 6.02 21.31
N VAL A 14 9.28 5.92 22.60
CA VAL A 14 8.58 5.02 23.53
C VAL A 14 7.09 5.36 23.61
N ILE A 15 6.74 6.64 23.78
CA ILE A 15 5.35 7.11 23.85
C ILE A 15 4.63 6.78 22.54
N SER A 16 5.24 7.05 21.39
CA SER A 16 4.68 6.75 20.07
C SER A 16 4.38 5.26 19.90
N ILE A 17 5.31 4.38 20.26
CA ILE A 17 5.13 2.93 20.18
C ILE A 17 4.03 2.45 21.13
N VAL A 18 4.02 2.93 22.38
CA VAL A 18 3.02 2.54 23.38
C VAL A 18 1.62 3.02 23.02
N LEU A 19 1.50 4.17 22.34
CA LEU A 19 0.23 4.70 21.85
C LEU A 19 -0.22 4.06 20.53
N SER A 20 0.63 3.37 19.78
CA SER A 20 0.27 2.76 18.50
C SER A 20 -0.96 1.82 18.56
N PRO A 21 -1.22 1.00 19.61
CA PRO A 21 -2.43 0.19 19.68
C PRO A 21 -3.72 1.02 19.80
N LEU A 22 -3.63 2.27 20.26
CA LEU A 22 -4.77 3.20 20.34
C LEU A 22 -5.31 3.54 18.94
N SER A 23 -4.45 3.58 17.92
CA SER A 23 -4.85 3.79 16.51
C SER A 23 -5.93 2.79 16.09
N SER A 24 -5.76 1.51 16.43
CA SER A 24 -6.73 0.46 16.09
C SER A 24 -8.10 0.66 16.76
N ARG A 25 -8.13 1.24 17.98
CA ARG A 25 -9.36 1.50 18.74
C ARG A 25 -10.09 2.74 18.27
N VAL A 26 -9.36 3.83 18.01
CA VAL A 26 -9.94 5.12 17.61
C VAL A 26 -10.18 5.16 16.10
N GLY A 27 -9.52 4.30 15.33
CA GLY A 27 -9.65 4.25 13.88
C GLY A 27 -8.86 5.31 13.13
N LEU A 28 -7.86 5.92 13.78
CA LEU A 28 -6.95 6.90 13.19
C LEU A 28 -5.72 6.20 12.61
N PRO A 29 -5.07 6.75 11.57
CA PRO A 29 -3.77 6.25 11.11
C PRO A 29 -2.71 6.32 12.21
N VAL A 30 -1.90 5.27 12.36
CA VAL A 30 -0.79 5.26 13.34
C VAL A 30 0.17 6.44 13.10
N LEU A 31 0.42 6.76 11.82
CA LEU A 31 1.27 7.88 11.40
C LEU A 31 0.77 9.24 11.94
N LEU A 32 -0.54 9.42 12.04
CA LEU A 32 -1.15 10.62 12.62
C LEU A 32 -0.85 10.73 14.12
N ILE A 33 -0.80 9.60 14.84
CA ILE A 33 -0.41 9.60 16.26
C ILE A 33 1.04 10.09 16.40
N PHE A 34 1.95 9.60 15.56
CA PHE A 34 3.35 10.02 15.59
C PHE A 34 3.50 11.52 15.29
N LEU A 35 2.76 12.01 14.31
CA LEU A 35 2.73 13.43 13.96
C LEU A 35 2.25 14.30 15.13
N VAL A 36 1.14 13.90 15.78
CA VAL A 36 0.56 14.62 16.92
C VAL A 36 1.48 14.58 18.13
N VAL A 37 2.12 13.43 18.41
CA VAL A 37 3.14 13.34 19.48
C VAL A 37 4.31 14.28 19.18
N GLY A 38 4.76 14.37 17.92
CA GLY A 38 5.76 15.35 17.49
C GLY A 38 5.34 16.79 17.79
N MET A 39 4.14 17.18 17.35
CA MET A 39 3.59 18.54 17.59
C MET A 39 3.42 18.85 19.09
N MET A 40 2.97 17.87 19.88
CA MET A 40 2.84 18.04 21.33
C MET A 40 4.19 18.20 22.03
N MET A 41 5.27 17.71 21.44
CA MET A 41 6.60 17.87 21.99
C MET A 41 7.29 19.14 21.49
N GLY A 42 6.84 19.68 20.35
CA GLY A 42 7.32 20.94 19.79
C GLY A 42 6.98 22.16 20.64
N LYS A 43 7.31 23.34 20.10
CA LYS A 43 7.31 24.64 20.80
C LYS A 43 5.98 24.99 21.47
N ASP A 44 4.86 24.83 20.76
CA ASP A 44 3.52 25.15 21.29
C ASP A 44 2.94 24.03 22.18
N GLY A 45 3.57 22.86 22.16
CA GLY A 45 3.12 21.70 22.89
C GLY A 45 3.64 21.66 24.33
N PRO A 46 3.12 20.73 25.16
CA PRO A 46 3.63 20.52 26.52
C PRO A 46 5.13 20.17 26.60
N GLY A 47 5.76 19.73 25.51
CA GLY A 47 7.20 19.47 25.49
C GLY A 47 8.08 20.71 25.37
N GLY A 48 7.57 21.80 24.76
CA GLY A 48 8.28 23.08 24.65
C GLY A 48 9.61 23.02 23.90
N ILE A 49 9.83 22.02 23.04
CA ILE A 49 11.08 21.86 22.29
C ILE A 49 11.07 22.83 21.11
N GLU A 50 11.99 23.79 21.12
CA GLU A 50 12.26 24.64 19.96
C GLU A 50 13.13 23.86 18.97
N PHE A 51 12.53 23.43 17.86
CA PHE A 51 13.20 22.66 16.82
C PHE A 51 12.98 23.30 15.44
N ASP A 52 13.95 24.11 15.02
CA ASP A 52 13.92 24.86 13.75
C ASP A 52 15.06 24.40 12.80
N ASP A 53 15.46 23.13 12.86
CA ASP A 53 16.52 22.58 11.99
C ASP A 53 15.93 21.87 10.76
N PHE A 54 15.62 22.66 9.75
CA PHE A 54 15.11 22.17 8.46
C PHE A 54 16.14 21.32 7.71
N GLN A 55 17.45 21.56 7.89
CA GLN A 55 18.51 20.81 7.19
C GLN A 55 18.67 19.40 7.76
N LEU A 56 18.70 19.28 9.09
CA LEU A 56 18.70 17.99 9.77
C LEU A 56 17.41 17.22 9.47
N SER A 57 16.27 17.91 9.49
CA SER A 57 14.98 17.32 9.12
C SER A 57 14.99 16.74 7.71
N PHE A 58 15.53 17.48 6.75
CA PHE A 58 15.66 17.05 5.36
C PHE A 58 16.61 15.84 5.21
N LEU A 59 17.74 15.84 5.91
CA LEU A 59 18.67 14.71 5.91
C LEU A 59 17.99 13.44 6.44
N VAL A 60 17.35 13.53 7.62
CA VAL A 60 16.65 12.40 8.22
C VAL A 60 15.49 11.95 7.34
N ALA A 61 14.76 12.89 6.75
CA ALA A 61 13.64 12.59 5.88
C ALA A 61 14.06 11.84 4.61
N ASN A 62 15.14 12.26 3.95
CA ASN A 62 15.66 11.58 2.76
C ASN A 62 16.11 10.15 3.07
N LEU A 63 16.81 9.95 4.19
CA LEU A 63 17.24 8.61 4.61
C LEU A 63 16.04 7.73 4.97
N ALA A 64 15.09 8.26 5.74
CA ALA A 64 13.88 7.55 6.13
C ALA A 64 13.06 7.16 4.89
N LEU A 65 12.84 8.09 3.96
CA LEU A 65 12.10 7.83 2.73
C LEU A 65 12.82 6.82 1.84
N GLY A 66 14.15 6.85 1.77
CA GLY A 66 14.93 5.82 1.08
C GLY A 66 14.68 4.42 1.64
N VAL A 67 14.71 4.26 2.96
CA VAL A 67 14.42 2.97 3.63
C VAL A 67 12.97 2.53 3.39
N ILE A 68 12.01 3.45 3.48
CA ILE A 68 10.58 3.17 3.25
C ILE A 68 10.33 2.71 1.82
N LEU A 69 10.90 3.40 0.82
CA LEU A 69 10.75 3.04 -0.59
C LEU A 69 11.46 1.73 -0.94
N LEU A 70 12.58 1.41 -0.27
CA LEU A 70 13.25 0.12 -0.43
C LEU A 70 12.35 -1.03 0.05
N ASP A 71 11.78 -0.92 1.25
CA ASP A 71 10.85 -1.93 1.78
C ASP A 71 9.58 -2.04 0.91
N GLY A 72 9.00 -0.90 0.51
CA GLY A 72 7.85 -0.86 -0.39
C GLY A 72 8.13 -1.54 -1.74
N GLY A 73 9.29 -1.25 -2.34
CA GLY A 73 9.72 -1.89 -3.59
C GLY A 73 9.86 -3.40 -3.46
N MET A 74 10.47 -3.90 -2.37
CA MET A 74 10.64 -5.35 -2.15
C MET A 74 9.33 -6.11 -1.95
N ARG A 75 8.24 -5.43 -1.57
CA ARG A 75 6.90 -6.03 -1.40
C ARG A 75 6.07 -6.01 -2.67
N THR A 76 6.46 -5.19 -3.65
CA THR A 76 5.76 -5.05 -4.92
C THR A 76 5.93 -6.31 -5.76
N ARG A 77 4.83 -6.99 -6.09
CA ARG A 77 4.85 -8.22 -6.92
C ARG A 77 4.66 -7.90 -8.40
N ALA A 78 5.52 -8.49 -9.24
CA ALA A 78 5.49 -8.32 -10.70
C ALA A 78 4.20 -8.90 -11.34
N GLU A 79 3.62 -9.95 -10.75
CA GLU A 79 2.38 -10.58 -11.22
C GLU A 79 1.19 -9.62 -11.13
N THR A 80 1.06 -8.94 -9.98
CA THR A 80 0.03 -7.92 -9.70
C THR A 80 0.22 -6.67 -10.58
N PHE A 81 1.46 -6.39 -10.98
CA PHE A 81 1.82 -5.24 -11.85
C PHE A 81 1.10 -5.28 -13.20
N ARG A 82 0.87 -6.48 -13.76
CA ARG A 82 0.37 -6.63 -15.14
C ARG A 82 -1.05 -6.07 -15.34
N VAL A 83 -1.91 -6.18 -14.32
CA VAL A 83 -3.32 -5.77 -14.40
C VAL A 83 -3.49 -4.27 -14.10
N GLY A 84 -2.60 -3.67 -13.30
CA GLY A 84 -2.70 -2.27 -12.84
C GLY A 84 -1.78 -1.26 -13.53
N LEU A 85 -0.77 -1.70 -14.29
CA LEU A 85 0.31 -0.81 -14.77
C LEU A 85 -0.16 0.34 -15.67
N LYS A 86 -0.99 0.06 -16.69
CA LYS A 86 -1.42 1.11 -17.63
C LYS A 86 -2.28 2.18 -16.94
N PRO A 87 -3.35 1.83 -16.18
CA PRO A 87 -4.10 2.82 -15.42
C PRO A 87 -3.22 3.61 -14.44
N ALA A 88 -2.36 2.91 -13.70
CA ALA A 88 -1.50 3.54 -12.70
C ALA A 88 -0.47 4.50 -13.31
N LEU A 89 0.11 4.18 -14.47
CA LEU A 89 1.08 5.05 -15.13
C LEU A 89 0.43 6.35 -15.64
N ILE A 90 -0.80 6.28 -16.17
CA ILE A 90 -1.53 7.48 -16.59
C ILE A 90 -1.91 8.32 -15.37
N LEU A 91 -2.35 7.67 -14.30
CA LEU A 91 -2.69 8.35 -13.05
C LEU A 91 -1.46 9.02 -12.42
N ALA A 92 -0.30 8.35 -12.44
CA ALA A 92 0.98 8.84 -11.94
C ALA A 92 1.64 9.92 -12.81
N THR A 93 1.18 10.13 -14.05
CA THR A 93 1.73 11.14 -14.97
C THR A 93 0.72 12.25 -15.20
N VAL A 94 -0.29 11.99 -16.04
CA VAL A 94 -1.36 12.93 -16.37
C VAL A 94 -2.18 13.26 -15.13
N GLY A 95 -2.49 12.25 -14.30
CA GLY A 95 -3.30 12.47 -13.10
C GLY A 95 -2.60 13.37 -12.07
N VAL A 96 -1.29 13.20 -11.91
CA VAL A 96 -0.45 14.05 -11.05
C VAL A 96 -0.42 15.48 -11.57
N ALA A 97 -0.19 15.67 -12.87
CA ALA A 97 -0.21 17.01 -13.49
C ALA A 97 -1.58 17.70 -13.35
N MET A 98 -2.68 16.98 -13.60
CA MET A 98 -4.04 17.49 -13.41
C MET A 98 -4.31 17.86 -11.95
N THR A 99 -3.85 17.02 -11.01
CA THR A 99 -3.99 17.27 -9.59
C THR A 99 -3.19 18.49 -9.15
N ALA A 100 -1.95 18.64 -9.63
CA ALA A 100 -1.10 19.77 -9.34
C ALA A 100 -1.69 21.07 -9.86
N VAL A 101 -2.15 21.11 -11.12
CA VAL A 101 -2.80 22.29 -11.70
C VAL A 101 -4.12 22.62 -11.00
N GLY A 102 -4.97 21.62 -10.75
CA GLY A 102 -6.24 21.83 -10.05
C GLY A 102 -6.03 22.38 -8.63
N ALA A 103 -5.06 21.83 -7.90
CA ALA A 103 -4.67 22.33 -6.59
C ALA A 103 -4.09 23.74 -6.67
N ALA A 104 -3.28 24.04 -7.68
CA ALA A 104 -2.71 25.36 -7.91
C ALA A 104 -3.79 26.42 -8.15
N VAL A 105 -4.81 26.12 -8.94
CA VAL A 105 -5.94 27.04 -9.16
C VAL A 105 -6.63 27.39 -7.84
N VAL A 106 -6.90 26.40 -7.00
CA VAL A 106 -7.54 26.64 -5.69
C VAL A 106 -6.59 27.39 -4.74
N ALA A 107 -5.32 27.02 -4.70
CA ALA A 107 -4.32 27.68 -3.87
C ALA A 107 -4.13 29.16 -4.27
N TRP A 108 -4.08 29.44 -5.58
CA TRP A 108 -4.00 30.78 -6.13
C TRP A 108 -5.17 31.65 -5.66
N LEU A 109 -6.40 31.13 -5.72
CA LEU A 109 -7.60 31.86 -5.32
C LEU A 109 -7.72 32.10 -3.80
N VAL A 110 -7.21 31.16 -3.00
CA VAL A 110 -7.50 31.09 -1.56
C VAL A 110 -6.37 31.64 -0.69
N PHE A 111 -5.13 31.68 -1.22
CA PHE A 111 -3.96 32.23 -0.55
C PHE A 111 -3.43 33.52 -1.19
N ASP A 112 -4.04 34.00 -2.27
CA ASP A 112 -3.64 35.21 -3.00
C ASP A 112 -2.16 35.20 -3.44
N LEU A 113 -1.70 34.03 -3.91
CA LEU A 113 -0.30 33.80 -4.24
C LEU A 113 0.02 34.15 -5.69
N HIS A 114 1.32 34.24 -6.00
CA HIS A 114 1.76 34.19 -7.39
C HIS A 114 1.46 32.81 -7.99
N TRP A 115 1.14 32.76 -9.29
CA TRP A 115 0.75 31.53 -9.99
C TRP A 115 1.80 30.41 -9.86
N MET A 116 3.09 30.76 -9.95
CA MET A 116 4.18 29.78 -9.80
C MET A 116 4.25 29.20 -8.39
N THR A 117 4.08 30.00 -7.33
CA THR A 117 4.02 29.51 -5.94
C THR A 117 2.80 28.61 -5.73
N ALA A 118 1.66 28.95 -6.32
CA ALA A 118 0.47 28.10 -6.27
C ALA A 118 0.68 26.76 -6.99
N LEU A 119 1.35 26.76 -8.14
CA LEU A 119 1.79 25.55 -8.86
C LEU A 119 2.77 24.71 -8.05
N LEU A 120 3.69 25.35 -7.32
CA LEU A 120 4.59 24.68 -6.39
C LEU A 120 3.81 23.96 -5.28
N ILE A 121 2.84 24.63 -4.63
CA ILE A 121 1.96 24.00 -3.63
C ILE A 121 1.24 22.80 -4.26
N GLY A 122 0.65 22.98 -5.45
CA GLY A 122 -0.04 21.92 -6.17
C GLY A 122 0.86 20.72 -6.48
N SER A 123 2.10 20.97 -6.88
CA SER A 123 3.11 19.94 -7.20
C SER A 123 3.56 19.16 -5.97
N ILE A 124 3.69 19.84 -4.83
CA ILE A 124 4.04 19.22 -3.55
C ILE A 124 2.93 18.28 -3.09
N ILE A 125 1.68 18.74 -3.14
CA ILE A 125 0.53 17.98 -2.63
C ILE A 125 -0.05 17.01 -3.65
N SER A 126 0.54 16.84 -4.85
CA SER A 126 0.03 15.89 -5.84
C SER A 126 0.43 14.44 -5.54
N SER A 127 1.44 14.19 -4.68
CA SER A 127 1.87 12.86 -4.20
C SER A 127 0.86 12.19 -3.24
N THR A 128 0.68 10.88 -3.35
CA THR A 128 -0.27 10.06 -2.58
C THR A 128 0.44 8.87 -1.94
N ASP A 129 -0.02 8.43 -0.76
CA ASP A 129 0.61 7.37 0.03
C ASP A 129 -0.30 6.13 0.17
N ALA A 130 -0.01 5.10 -0.61
CA ALA A 130 -0.71 3.82 -0.55
C ALA A 130 -0.26 2.96 0.63
N ALA A 131 0.96 3.12 1.16
CA ALA A 131 1.44 2.33 2.29
C ALA A 131 0.59 2.62 3.54
N ALA A 132 0.26 3.89 3.78
CA ALA A 132 -0.66 4.29 4.83
C ALA A 132 -2.06 3.70 4.63
N VAL A 133 -2.56 3.71 3.38
CA VAL A 133 -3.86 3.13 3.01
C VAL A 133 -3.90 1.62 3.28
N PHE A 134 -2.90 0.87 2.82
CA PHE A 134 -2.87 -0.59 3.01
C PHE A 134 -2.66 -0.98 4.46
N SER A 135 -1.84 -0.24 5.22
CA SER A 135 -1.68 -0.45 6.66
C SER A 135 -3.02 -0.31 7.41
N LEU A 136 -3.84 0.69 7.04
CA LEU A 136 -5.18 0.89 7.59
C LEU A 136 -6.16 -0.22 7.22
N LEU A 137 -6.14 -0.69 5.97
CA LEU A 137 -7.04 -1.75 5.49
C LEU A 137 -6.67 -3.10 6.10
N GLN A 138 -5.38 -3.47 6.07
CA GLN A 138 -4.87 -4.71 6.65
C GLN A 138 -5.04 -4.75 8.18
N GLY A 139 -4.80 -3.62 8.87
CA GLY A 139 -5.02 -3.51 10.31
C GLY A 139 -6.47 -3.79 10.73
N ARG A 140 -7.43 -3.69 9.82
CA ARG A 140 -8.84 -4.03 10.01
C ARG A 140 -9.29 -5.32 9.30
N GLY A 141 -8.34 -6.06 8.74
CA GLY A 141 -8.57 -7.33 8.04
C GLY A 141 -9.34 -7.19 6.73
N LEU A 142 -9.34 -6.00 6.12
CA LEU A 142 -10.03 -5.72 4.86
C LEU A 142 -9.05 -5.90 3.70
N HIS A 143 -9.45 -6.72 2.73
CA HIS A 143 -8.69 -6.96 1.51
C HIS A 143 -9.52 -6.50 0.31
N LEU A 144 -8.90 -5.67 -0.53
CA LEU A 144 -9.51 -5.17 -1.77
C LEU A 144 -9.27 -6.16 -2.91
N ASN A 145 -9.98 -5.97 -4.01
CA ASN A 145 -9.68 -6.72 -5.24
C ASN A 145 -8.28 -6.41 -5.78
N GLU A 146 -7.75 -7.35 -6.54
CA GLU A 146 -6.38 -7.26 -7.07
C GLU A 146 -6.24 -6.04 -8.00
N ARG A 147 -7.24 -5.75 -8.83
CA ARG A 147 -7.21 -4.61 -9.76
C ARG A 147 -7.06 -3.27 -9.04
N VAL A 148 -7.90 -2.99 -8.04
CA VAL A 148 -7.84 -1.74 -7.25
C VAL A 148 -6.56 -1.70 -6.42
N SER A 149 -6.19 -2.80 -5.77
CA SER A 149 -4.97 -2.86 -4.96
C SER A 149 -3.73 -2.59 -5.81
N ALA A 150 -3.58 -3.29 -6.94
CA ALA A 150 -2.48 -3.10 -7.88
C ALA A 150 -2.41 -1.65 -8.38
N THR A 151 -3.55 -1.09 -8.76
CA THR A 151 -3.61 0.27 -9.31
C THR A 151 -3.16 1.29 -8.28
N LEU A 152 -3.64 1.19 -7.03
CA LEU A 152 -3.28 2.11 -5.94
C LEU A 152 -1.81 1.96 -5.52
N GLU A 153 -1.30 0.73 -5.45
CA GLU A 153 0.10 0.45 -5.09
C GLU A 153 1.07 1.03 -6.14
N ILE A 154 0.83 0.73 -7.42
CA ILE A 154 1.65 1.22 -8.53
C ILE A 154 1.51 2.73 -8.67
N GLU A 155 0.30 3.28 -8.50
CA GLU A 155 0.08 4.73 -8.52
C GLU A 155 0.93 5.42 -7.48
N SER A 156 0.83 5.02 -6.20
CA SER A 156 1.57 5.67 -5.12
C SER A 156 3.08 5.57 -5.33
N GLY A 157 3.59 4.38 -5.69
CA GLY A 157 5.02 4.21 -5.96
C GLY A 157 5.54 5.01 -7.17
N SER A 158 4.69 5.28 -8.16
CA SER A 158 5.06 6.01 -9.38
C SER A 158 4.80 7.52 -9.30
N ASN A 159 3.83 7.94 -8.50
CA ASN A 159 3.45 9.34 -8.32
C ASN A 159 4.54 10.11 -7.58
N ASP A 160 5.16 9.53 -6.55
CA ASP A 160 6.18 10.20 -5.74
C ASP A 160 7.35 10.74 -6.58
N PRO A 161 8.00 9.97 -7.48
CA PRO A 161 8.99 10.52 -8.41
C PRO A 161 8.49 11.68 -9.27
N MET A 162 7.23 11.63 -9.72
CA MET A 162 6.65 12.70 -10.54
C MET A 162 6.40 13.97 -9.73
N ALA A 163 5.88 13.84 -8.50
CA ALA A 163 5.68 14.97 -7.58
C ALA A 163 7.01 15.61 -7.15
N ILE A 164 8.04 14.79 -6.87
CA ILE A 164 9.41 15.27 -6.63
C ILE A 164 9.91 16.07 -7.83
N PHE A 165 9.74 15.54 -9.04
CA PHE A 165 10.15 16.21 -10.26
C PHE A 165 9.45 17.57 -10.45
N LEU A 166 8.11 17.60 -10.36
CA LEU A 166 7.35 18.85 -10.52
C LEU A 166 7.73 19.87 -9.44
N THR A 167 7.94 19.42 -8.20
CA THR A 167 8.39 20.28 -7.10
C THR A 167 9.76 20.89 -7.38
N LEU A 168 10.75 20.07 -7.76
CA LEU A 168 12.10 20.53 -8.09
C LEU A 168 12.11 21.46 -9.31
N MET A 169 11.29 21.16 -10.33
CA MET A 169 11.08 22.05 -11.46
C MET A 169 10.57 23.40 -10.98
N MET A 170 9.48 23.44 -10.21
CA MET A 170 8.91 24.70 -9.72
C MET A 170 9.90 25.48 -8.85
N VAL A 171 10.64 24.80 -7.96
CA VAL A 171 11.68 25.42 -7.15
C VAL A 171 12.77 26.06 -8.02
N THR A 172 13.18 25.37 -9.09
CA THR A 172 14.19 25.88 -10.03
C THR A 172 13.66 27.06 -10.83
N LEU A 173 12.42 26.98 -11.34
CA LEU A 173 11.77 28.05 -12.12
C LEU A 173 11.58 29.32 -11.29
N ILE A 174 11.17 29.19 -10.03
CA ILE A 174 10.98 30.35 -9.15
C ILE A 174 12.34 30.94 -8.74
N GLY A 175 13.37 30.10 -8.61
CA GLY A 175 14.72 30.52 -8.23
C GLY A 175 15.60 31.04 -9.37
N SER A 176 15.17 30.95 -10.65
CA SER A 176 16.00 31.34 -11.80
C SER A 176 15.23 32.15 -12.85
N ASP A 177 15.79 33.28 -13.29
CA ASP A 177 15.20 34.22 -14.28
C ASP A 177 15.44 33.80 -15.76
N GLY A 178 15.64 32.52 -16.06
CA GLY A 178 16.14 32.06 -17.37
C GLY A 178 15.09 31.73 -18.43
N ASP A 179 15.25 32.25 -19.65
CA ASP A 179 14.37 31.99 -20.82
C ASP A 179 14.34 30.52 -21.32
N HIS A 180 15.28 29.65 -20.90
CA HIS A 180 15.36 28.24 -21.31
C HIS A 180 14.88 27.23 -20.26
N ALA A 181 14.28 27.71 -19.17
CA ALA A 181 14.08 26.91 -17.97
C ALA A 181 13.15 25.69 -18.15
N ILE A 182 12.20 25.73 -19.11
CA ILE A 182 11.33 24.59 -19.44
C ILE A 182 12.11 23.48 -20.17
N GLN A 183 12.96 23.85 -21.14
CA GLN A 183 13.76 22.89 -21.90
C GLN A 183 14.80 22.22 -21.00
N ASP A 184 15.44 23.00 -20.15
CA ASP A 184 16.42 22.49 -19.17
C ASP A 184 15.75 21.58 -18.14
N SER A 185 14.54 21.92 -17.69
CA SER A 185 13.74 21.08 -16.78
C SER A 185 13.33 19.75 -17.42
N LEU A 186 12.96 19.74 -18.70
CA LEU A 186 12.63 18.51 -19.41
C LEU A 186 13.87 17.63 -19.64
N MET A 187 15.02 18.23 -19.95
CA MET A 187 16.29 17.51 -20.05
C MET A 187 16.70 16.92 -18.70
N LEU A 188 16.51 17.68 -17.62
CA LEU A 188 16.74 17.23 -16.25
C LEU A 188 15.83 16.05 -15.89
N LEU A 189 14.55 16.08 -16.27
CA LEU A 189 13.63 14.94 -16.10
C LEU A 189 14.19 13.69 -16.77
N LEU A 190 14.52 13.81 -18.06
CA LEU A 190 14.94 12.66 -18.85
C LEU A 190 16.22 12.08 -18.26
N LYS A 191 17.16 12.93 -17.83
CA LYS A 191 18.35 12.52 -17.10
C LYS A 191 18.01 11.82 -15.78
N GLN A 192 17.15 12.41 -14.95
CA GLN A 192 16.80 11.87 -13.64
C GLN A 192 16.13 10.50 -13.72
N PHE A 193 15.14 10.35 -14.61
CA PHE A 193 14.42 9.10 -14.83
C PHE A 193 15.29 8.05 -15.52
N SER A 194 16.12 8.43 -16.48
CA SER A 194 16.98 7.46 -17.19
C SER A 194 18.08 6.93 -16.27
N ILE A 195 18.81 7.81 -15.58
CA ILE A 195 19.88 7.41 -14.66
C ILE A 195 19.29 6.71 -13.44
N GLY A 196 18.19 7.23 -12.88
CA GLY A 196 17.50 6.62 -11.74
C GLY A 196 16.93 5.24 -12.08
N GLY A 197 16.26 5.12 -13.23
CA GLY A 197 15.70 3.87 -13.74
C GLY A 197 16.77 2.81 -13.99
N ALA A 198 17.76 3.13 -14.83
CA ALA A 198 18.84 2.21 -15.15
C ALA A 198 19.67 1.84 -13.91
N GLY A 199 20.01 2.84 -13.10
CA GLY A 199 20.79 2.67 -11.87
C GLY A 199 20.09 1.82 -10.83
N GLY A 200 18.78 2.01 -10.64
CA GLY A 200 17.97 1.20 -9.72
C GLY A 200 17.87 -0.25 -10.15
N ILE A 201 17.60 -0.49 -11.44
CA ILE A 201 17.52 -1.85 -11.99
C ILE A 201 18.89 -2.53 -11.86
N ILE A 202 19.97 -1.92 -12.37
CA ILE A 202 21.31 -2.50 -12.29
C ILE A 202 21.72 -2.72 -10.82
N GLY A 203 21.45 -1.76 -9.94
CA GLY A 203 21.71 -1.87 -8.51
C GLY A 203 20.99 -3.05 -7.87
N GLY A 204 19.70 -3.22 -8.13
CA GLY A 204 18.93 -4.35 -7.62
C GLY A 204 19.43 -5.71 -8.12
N TYR A 205 19.84 -5.80 -9.39
CA TYR A 205 20.47 -7.00 -9.95
C TYR A 205 21.79 -7.32 -9.24
N LEU A 206 22.65 -6.32 -9.06
CA LEU A 206 23.95 -6.48 -8.39
C LEU A 206 23.79 -6.89 -6.93
N ILE A 207 22.84 -6.29 -6.21
CA ILE A 207 22.59 -6.60 -4.79
C ILE A 207 22.04 -8.02 -4.63
N ALA A 208 21.07 -8.42 -5.47
CA ALA A 208 20.53 -9.78 -5.46
C ALA A 208 21.64 -10.82 -5.73
N GLU A 209 22.49 -10.56 -6.73
CA GLU A 209 23.60 -11.45 -7.05
C GLU A 209 24.65 -11.50 -5.92
N LEU A 210 24.96 -10.35 -5.33
CA LEU A 210 25.88 -10.24 -4.20
C LEU A 210 25.38 -11.04 -2.99
N ALA A 211 24.10 -10.90 -2.65
CA ALA A 211 23.46 -11.67 -1.58
C ALA A 211 23.48 -13.18 -1.88
N ASN A 212 23.29 -13.58 -3.13
CA ASN A 212 23.30 -15.00 -3.49
C ASN A 212 24.71 -15.61 -3.53
N ARG A 213 25.73 -14.82 -3.89
CA ARG A 213 27.13 -15.29 -3.97
C ARG A 213 27.84 -15.34 -2.63
N ILE A 214 27.59 -14.37 -1.75
CA ILE A 214 28.30 -14.29 -0.47
C ILE A 214 27.57 -15.11 0.58
N ARG A 215 28.30 -15.96 1.30
CA ARG A 215 27.81 -16.67 2.48
C ARG A 215 28.04 -15.80 3.72
N LEU A 216 26.99 -15.10 4.14
CA LEU A 216 27.00 -14.29 5.35
C LEU A 216 26.31 -15.04 6.49
N THR A 217 26.58 -14.62 7.73
CA THR A 217 25.71 -14.95 8.87
C THR A 217 24.30 -14.45 8.54
N PRO A 218 23.23 -15.22 8.82
CA PRO A 218 21.85 -14.84 8.53
C PRO A 218 21.57 -13.35 8.80
N SER A 219 21.82 -12.88 10.02
CA SER A 219 21.53 -11.51 10.47
C SER A 219 22.18 -10.38 9.66
N LEU A 220 23.21 -10.67 8.85
CA LEU A 220 23.89 -9.68 8.01
C LEU A 220 23.22 -9.49 6.64
N TYR A 221 22.40 -10.44 6.17
CA TYR A 221 21.69 -10.32 4.88
C TYR A 221 20.76 -9.10 4.84
N PRO A 222 19.90 -8.85 5.85
CA PRO A 222 19.08 -7.65 5.85
C PRO A 222 19.91 -6.37 5.89
N LEU A 223 20.98 -6.35 6.69
CA LEU A 223 21.87 -5.18 6.80
C LEU A 223 22.58 -4.87 5.49
N LEU A 224 23.01 -5.91 4.76
CA LEU A 224 23.59 -5.78 3.42
C LEU A 224 22.62 -5.10 2.46
N VAL A 225 21.37 -5.56 2.41
CA VAL A 225 20.36 -5.02 1.48
C VAL A 225 20.05 -3.55 1.78
N VAL A 226 19.88 -3.16 3.05
CA VAL A 226 19.68 -1.75 3.44
C VAL A 226 20.89 -0.90 3.04
N ALA A 227 22.10 -1.31 3.46
CA ALA A 227 23.31 -0.54 3.23
C ALA A 227 23.60 -0.39 1.73
N ALA A 228 23.44 -1.45 0.95
CA ALA A 228 23.64 -1.42 -0.49
C ALA A 228 22.52 -0.62 -1.20
N GLY A 229 21.27 -0.73 -0.76
CA GLY A 229 20.16 0.08 -1.27
C GLY A 229 20.39 1.59 -1.06
N ILE A 230 20.79 1.99 0.16
CA ILE A 230 21.17 3.40 0.46
C ILE A 230 22.40 3.84 -0.35
N SER A 231 23.34 2.93 -0.60
CA SER A 231 24.49 3.22 -1.46
C SER A 231 24.07 3.50 -2.90
N VAL A 232 23.14 2.69 -3.45
CA VAL A 232 22.55 2.93 -4.79
C VAL A 232 21.82 4.28 -4.81
N PHE A 233 20.96 4.53 -3.83
CA PHE A 233 20.25 5.81 -3.67
C PHE A 233 21.22 7.01 -3.73
N SER A 234 22.27 6.96 -2.92
CA SER A 234 23.24 8.06 -2.79
C SER A 234 24.09 8.22 -4.05
N ALA A 235 24.57 7.12 -4.64
CA ALA A 235 25.37 7.14 -5.85
C ALA A 235 24.59 7.70 -7.04
N ILE A 236 23.32 7.31 -7.19
CA ILE A 236 22.47 7.80 -8.27
C ILE A 236 22.16 9.29 -8.09
N ASN A 237 21.86 9.74 -6.87
CA ASN A 237 21.67 11.17 -6.58
C ASN A 237 22.94 11.97 -6.95
N ALA A 238 24.13 11.46 -6.64
CA ALA A 238 25.40 12.11 -6.99
C ALA A 238 25.64 12.20 -8.51
N LEU A 239 25.12 11.25 -9.29
CA LEU A 239 25.14 11.28 -10.76
C LEU A 239 24.08 12.21 -11.38
N GLY A 240 23.23 12.83 -10.55
CA GLY A 240 22.08 13.64 -10.98
C GLY A 240 20.90 12.81 -11.47
N GLY A 241 20.83 11.53 -11.08
CA GLY A 241 19.67 10.67 -11.23
C GLY A 241 18.68 10.83 -10.06
N SER A 242 17.44 10.36 -10.21
CA SER A 242 16.52 10.27 -9.08
C SER A 242 16.86 9.07 -8.20
N GLY A 243 17.49 9.31 -7.04
CA GLY A 243 17.82 8.28 -6.06
C GLY A 243 16.57 7.59 -5.52
N PHE A 244 15.47 8.32 -5.33
CA PHE A 244 14.18 7.75 -4.88
C PHE A 244 13.63 6.72 -5.87
N LEU A 245 13.65 7.04 -7.17
CA LEU A 245 13.27 6.08 -8.21
C LEU A 245 14.22 4.88 -8.22
N ALA A 246 15.53 5.11 -8.08
CA ALA A 246 16.53 4.06 -8.11
C ALA A 246 16.37 3.07 -6.95
N ILE A 247 16.20 3.55 -5.71
CA ILE A 247 16.08 2.68 -4.54
C ILE A 247 14.76 1.90 -4.55
N TYR A 248 13.68 2.51 -5.04
CA TYR A 248 12.40 1.81 -5.23
C TYR A 248 12.53 0.67 -6.25
N LEU A 249 13.06 0.96 -7.46
CA LEU A 249 13.25 -0.07 -8.49
C LEU A 249 14.26 -1.14 -8.07
N CYS A 250 15.29 -0.76 -7.30
CA CYS A 250 16.21 -1.69 -6.67
C CYS A 250 15.44 -2.66 -5.76
N GLY A 251 14.56 -2.15 -4.90
CA GLY A 251 13.66 -2.97 -4.08
C GLY A 251 12.79 -3.90 -4.91
N VAL A 252 12.14 -3.39 -5.97
CA VAL A 252 11.29 -4.18 -6.88
C VAL A 252 12.08 -5.34 -7.50
N VAL A 253 13.30 -5.11 -7.97
CA VAL A 253 14.14 -6.17 -8.54
C VAL A 253 14.52 -7.22 -7.50
N ILE A 254 14.87 -6.80 -6.27
CA ILE A 254 15.22 -7.71 -5.18
C ILE A 254 14.01 -8.57 -4.79
N GLY A 255 12.85 -7.95 -4.60
CA GLY A 255 11.60 -8.62 -4.18
C GLY A 255 11.07 -9.66 -5.16
N ASN A 256 11.38 -9.51 -6.45
CA ASN A 256 10.91 -10.40 -7.52
C ASN A 256 11.98 -11.41 -7.99
N ARG A 257 12.99 -11.66 -7.16
CA ARG A 257 14.02 -12.66 -7.41
C ARG A 257 14.17 -13.63 -6.25
N ASP A 258 14.73 -14.79 -6.56
CA ASP A 258 15.15 -15.76 -5.57
C ASP A 258 16.41 -15.25 -4.85
N VAL A 259 16.22 -14.50 -3.76
CA VAL A 259 17.29 -13.99 -2.91
C VAL A 259 17.38 -14.83 -1.64
N ARG A 260 18.61 -15.18 -1.26
CA ARG A 260 18.88 -15.94 -0.03
C ARG A 260 18.37 -15.20 1.21
N MET A 261 17.73 -15.92 2.13
CA MET A 261 17.16 -15.38 3.38
C MET A 261 16.10 -14.28 3.20
N MET A 262 15.40 -14.24 2.05
CA MET A 262 14.36 -13.24 1.77
C MET A 262 13.34 -13.05 2.90
N PRO A 263 12.76 -14.10 3.52
CA PRO A 263 11.78 -13.89 4.60
C PRO A 263 12.33 -13.11 5.79
N MET A 264 13.60 -13.31 6.11
CA MET A 264 14.26 -12.61 7.22
C MET A 264 14.70 -11.18 6.81
N ILE A 265 15.09 -10.98 5.55
CA ILE A 265 15.32 -9.65 4.97
C ILE A 265 14.05 -8.81 5.12
N LEU A 266 12.92 -9.32 4.64
CA LEU A 266 11.62 -8.65 4.71
C LEU A 266 11.21 -8.39 6.17
N GLN A 267 11.40 -9.34 7.08
CA GLN A 267 11.05 -9.16 8.49
C GLN A 267 11.84 -8.03 9.17
N VAL A 268 13.15 -7.93 8.93
CA VAL A 268 13.97 -6.86 9.52
C VAL A 268 13.70 -5.52 8.84
N HIS A 269 13.49 -5.51 7.52
CA HIS A 269 13.13 -4.30 6.79
C HIS A 269 11.77 -3.75 7.21
N ASP A 270 10.80 -4.61 7.55
CA ASP A 270 9.53 -4.19 8.13
C ASP A 270 9.74 -3.33 9.37
N GLY A 271 10.58 -3.80 10.30
CA GLY A 271 10.93 -3.06 11.51
C GLY A 271 11.69 -1.76 11.22
N LEU A 272 12.59 -1.75 10.24
CA LEU A 272 13.34 -0.56 9.84
C LEU A 272 12.46 0.47 9.14
N ALA A 273 11.53 0.04 8.29
CA ALA A 273 10.56 0.90 7.63
C ALA A 273 9.63 1.55 8.67
N TRP A 274 9.15 0.78 9.66
CA TRP A 274 8.39 1.33 10.79
C TRP A 274 9.20 2.36 11.59
N LEU A 275 10.46 2.05 11.90
CA LEU A 275 11.33 2.99 12.61
C LEU A 275 11.56 4.28 11.78
N ALA A 276 11.81 4.14 10.48
CA ALA A 276 11.99 5.25 9.55
C ALA A 276 10.73 6.13 9.48
N GLN A 277 9.54 5.53 9.35
CA GLN A 277 8.27 6.26 9.39
C GLN A 277 8.06 6.98 10.71
N LEU A 278 8.31 6.31 11.83
CA LEU A 278 8.15 6.89 13.16
C LEU A 278 9.08 8.10 13.34
N CYS A 279 10.38 7.95 13.04
CA CYS A 279 11.34 9.06 13.11
C CYS A 279 10.95 10.22 12.17
N LEU A 280 10.53 9.91 10.94
CA LEU A 280 10.11 10.89 9.95
C LEU A 280 8.91 11.72 10.45
N PHE A 281 7.82 11.06 10.86
CA PHE A 281 6.62 11.78 11.30
C PHE A 281 6.82 12.52 12.63
N LEU A 282 7.67 12.03 13.54
CA LEU A 282 7.99 12.77 14.76
C LEU A 282 8.77 14.04 14.47
N ILE A 283 9.82 13.97 13.63
CA ILE A 283 10.64 15.14 13.26
C ILE A 283 9.79 16.16 12.50
N LEU A 284 8.97 15.70 11.55
CA LEU A 284 8.07 16.58 10.83
C LEU A 284 7.03 17.24 11.75
N GLY A 285 6.55 16.52 12.77
CA GLY A 285 5.65 17.07 13.79
C GLY A 285 6.34 18.08 14.71
N LEU A 286 7.63 17.89 15.01
CA LEU A 286 8.44 18.85 15.79
C LEU A 286 8.68 20.16 15.04
N LEU A 287 8.76 20.10 13.71
CA LEU A 287 9.10 21.23 12.83
C LEU A 287 7.92 22.18 12.60
N VAL A 288 6.71 21.82 13.03
CA VAL A 288 5.50 22.62 12.80
C VAL A 288 4.89 23.11 14.11
N ASN A 289 4.48 24.37 14.11
CA ASN A 289 3.81 24.99 15.26
C ASN A 289 2.31 25.11 14.96
N PRO A 290 1.43 24.50 15.78
CA PRO A 290 -0.01 24.70 15.70
C PRO A 290 -0.45 26.17 15.61
N SER A 291 0.23 27.09 16.30
CA SER A 291 -0.02 28.54 16.25
C SER A 291 0.04 29.08 14.84
N ASP A 292 0.95 28.56 14.02
CA ASP A 292 1.19 29.04 12.67
C ASP A 292 0.25 28.39 11.65
N LEU A 293 -0.41 27.29 12.01
CA LEU A 293 -1.43 26.63 11.17
C LEU A 293 -2.81 27.25 11.34
N LEU A 294 -3.13 27.77 12.54
CA LEU A 294 -4.43 28.35 12.88
C LEU A 294 -4.87 29.48 11.92
N PRO A 295 -4.01 30.45 11.56
CA PRO A 295 -4.37 31.50 10.59
C PRO A 295 -4.67 30.96 9.20
N LEU A 296 -3.97 29.90 8.76
CA LEU A 296 -4.18 29.28 7.45
C LEU A 296 -5.35 28.28 7.44
N ALA A 297 -5.92 27.92 8.59
CA ALA A 297 -6.84 26.80 8.70
C ALA A 297 -8.07 26.92 7.78
N GLY A 298 -8.64 28.11 7.62
CA GLY A 298 -9.77 28.33 6.72
C GLY A 298 -9.39 28.06 5.26
N SER A 299 -8.36 28.74 4.79
CA SER A 299 -7.82 28.62 3.43
C SER A 299 -7.31 27.21 3.12
N GLY A 300 -6.55 26.61 4.04
CA GLY A 300 -6.06 25.25 3.94
C GLY A 300 -7.16 24.21 3.92
N LEU A 301 -8.25 24.42 4.68
CA LEU A 301 -9.40 23.51 4.68
C LEU A 301 -10.14 23.55 3.35
N VAL A 302 -10.34 24.74 2.76
CA VAL A 302 -10.93 24.87 1.43
C VAL A 302 -10.10 24.12 0.39
N LEU A 303 -8.77 24.30 0.39
CA LEU A 303 -7.88 23.59 -0.53
C LEU A 303 -7.91 22.07 -0.31
N ALA A 304 -7.85 21.61 0.94
CA ALA A 304 -7.91 20.18 1.27
C ALA A 304 -9.25 19.55 0.83
N LEU A 305 -10.38 20.21 1.09
CA LEU A 305 -11.70 19.73 0.70
C LEU A 305 -11.87 19.75 -0.82
N ALA A 306 -11.42 20.80 -1.51
CA ALA A 306 -11.43 20.84 -2.98
C ALA A 306 -10.60 19.70 -3.56
N LEU A 307 -9.44 19.40 -2.96
CA LEU A 307 -8.59 18.30 -3.38
C LEU A 307 -9.26 16.93 -3.21
N ILE A 308 -9.94 16.71 -2.07
CA ILE A 308 -10.61 15.45 -1.75
C ILE A 308 -11.89 15.24 -2.57
N PHE A 309 -12.75 16.26 -2.65
CA PHE A 309 -14.12 16.12 -3.17
C PHE A 309 -14.27 16.53 -4.64
N VAL A 310 -13.33 17.28 -5.21
CA VAL A 310 -13.45 17.82 -6.57
C VAL A 310 -12.28 17.38 -7.44
N ILE A 311 -11.06 17.76 -7.09
CA ILE A 311 -9.88 17.57 -7.95
C ILE A 311 -9.61 16.08 -8.13
N ARG A 312 -9.51 15.31 -7.04
CA ARG A 312 -9.20 13.88 -7.12
C ARG A 312 -10.27 13.08 -7.89
N PRO A 313 -11.58 13.23 -7.63
CA PRO A 313 -12.62 12.58 -8.45
C PRO A 313 -12.56 12.95 -9.93
N ILE A 314 -12.38 14.23 -10.27
CA ILE A 314 -12.26 14.65 -11.68
C ILE A 314 -11.04 14.01 -12.34
N THR A 315 -9.89 14.03 -11.67
CA THR A 315 -8.66 13.42 -12.16
C THR A 315 -8.83 11.92 -12.41
N VAL A 316 -9.41 11.19 -11.45
CA VAL A 316 -9.60 9.74 -11.57
C VAL A 316 -10.62 9.42 -12.67
N LEU A 317 -11.73 10.17 -12.77
CA LEU A 317 -12.70 9.97 -13.85
C LEU A 317 -12.11 10.27 -15.23
N ALA A 318 -11.29 11.31 -15.36
CA ALA A 318 -10.65 11.65 -16.64
C ALA A 318 -9.60 10.62 -17.07
N THR A 319 -8.89 9.99 -16.12
CA THR A 319 -7.74 9.13 -16.41
C THR A 319 -8.06 7.63 -16.35
N VAL A 320 -8.83 7.18 -15.37
CA VAL A 320 -9.02 5.75 -15.04
C VAL A 320 -10.31 5.18 -15.65
N TRP A 321 -11.33 6.01 -15.92
CA TRP A 321 -12.61 5.58 -16.52
C TRP A 321 -12.47 4.66 -17.77
N PRO A 322 -11.53 4.90 -18.71
CA PRO A 322 -11.40 4.07 -19.90
C PRO A 322 -11.03 2.60 -19.61
N PHE A 323 -10.48 2.31 -18.44
CA PHE A 323 -9.86 1.01 -18.11
C PHE A 323 -10.80 -0.06 -17.55
N GLY A 324 -12.11 0.19 -17.55
CA GLY A 324 -13.12 -0.85 -17.22
C GLY A 324 -13.35 -1.03 -15.72
N PHE A 325 -12.98 -0.04 -14.90
CA PHE A 325 -13.37 -0.01 -13.50
C PHE A 325 -14.86 0.26 -13.37
N ASN A 326 -15.51 -0.41 -12.41
CA ASN A 326 -16.91 -0.17 -12.08
C ASN A 326 -17.06 1.13 -11.27
N ALA A 327 -18.28 1.67 -11.16
CA ALA A 327 -18.53 2.93 -10.47
C ALA A 327 -18.13 2.91 -8.97
N ARG A 328 -18.19 1.74 -8.32
CA ARG A 328 -17.80 1.58 -6.91
C ARG A 328 -16.28 1.63 -6.77
N GLU A 329 -15.56 0.96 -7.65
CA GLU A 329 -14.09 1.00 -7.73
C GLU A 329 -13.61 2.41 -8.05
N LEU A 330 -14.20 3.08 -9.03
CA LEU A 330 -13.86 4.47 -9.39
C LEU A 330 -14.13 5.43 -8.22
N GLY A 331 -15.27 5.29 -7.55
CA GLY A 331 -15.60 6.08 -6.36
C GLY A 331 -14.58 5.85 -5.24
N PHE A 332 -14.14 4.61 -5.04
CA PHE A 332 -13.13 4.28 -4.06
C PHE A 332 -11.75 4.83 -4.44
N ILE A 333 -11.26 4.61 -5.66
CA ILE A 333 -9.97 5.16 -6.15
C ILE A 333 -9.97 6.70 -6.07
N SER A 334 -11.12 7.34 -6.37
CA SER A 334 -11.31 8.79 -6.22
C SER A 334 -11.22 9.24 -4.76
N TRP A 335 -11.66 8.40 -3.80
CA TRP A 335 -11.55 8.71 -2.38
C TRP A 335 -10.16 8.41 -1.81
N VAL A 336 -9.51 7.34 -2.31
CA VAL A 336 -8.17 6.94 -1.94
C VAL A 336 -7.17 7.88 -2.63
N GLY A 337 -6.95 9.01 -1.99
CA GLY A 337 -5.95 10.01 -2.34
C GLY A 337 -5.27 10.54 -1.08
N LEU A 338 -5.01 9.65 -0.12
CA LEU A 338 -4.43 9.99 1.17
C LEU A 338 -3.03 10.56 0.96
N ARG A 339 -2.78 11.75 1.51
CA ARG A 339 -1.49 12.45 1.46
C ARG A 339 -0.66 11.99 2.66
N GLY A 340 0.52 11.43 2.39
CA GLY A 340 1.41 10.87 3.41
C GLY A 340 2.56 11.80 3.77
N ALA A 341 3.71 11.22 4.08
CA ALA A 341 4.89 11.96 4.47
C ALA A 341 5.55 12.74 3.33
N VAL A 342 5.49 12.20 2.10
CA VAL A 342 6.24 12.73 0.95
C VAL A 342 5.92 14.20 0.66
N PRO A 343 4.66 14.66 0.62
CA PRO A 343 4.36 16.10 0.47
C PRO A 343 5.02 16.99 1.53
N ILE A 344 5.10 16.55 2.79
CA ILE A 344 5.73 17.36 3.85
C ILE A 344 7.24 17.46 3.60
N VAL A 345 7.88 16.34 3.24
CA VAL A 345 9.31 16.33 2.89
C VAL A 345 9.58 17.20 1.66
N LEU A 346 8.71 17.14 0.65
CA LEU A 346 8.79 17.97 -0.55
C LEU A 346 8.69 19.46 -0.23
N ALA A 347 7.90 19.83 0.78
CA ALA A 347 7.78 21.21 1.21
C ALA A 347 9.01 21.76 1.94
N LEU A 348 10.00 20.91 2.27
CA LEU A 348 11.31 21.36 2.78
C LEU A 348 12.19 21.93 1.66
N PHE A 349 12.01 21.51 0.40
CA PHE A 349 12.85 21.99 -0.71
C PHE A 349 12.75 23.52 -0.91
N PRO A 350 11.56 24.14 -0.95
CA PRO A 350 11.44 25.60 -1.03
C PRO A 350 12.12 26.33 0.13
N ILE A 351 12.06 25.77 1.35
CA ILE A 351 12.69 26.36 2.54
C ILE A 351 14.21 26.32 2.38
N ILE A 352 14.79 25.17 2.00
CA ILE A 352 16.23 25.02 1.80
C ILE A 352 16.73 25.90 0.64
N ALA A 353 15.92 26.05 -0.41
CA ALA A 353 16.19 26.93 -1.53
C ALA A 353 16.00 28.43 -1.21
N ASN A 354 15.57 28.78 0.01
CA ASN A 354 15.28 30.14 0.46
C ASN A 354 14.32 30.90 -0.47
N LEU A 355 13.29 30.21 -0.96
CA LEU A 355 12.29 30.85 -1.81
C LEU A 355 11.39 31.81 -1.01
N PRO A 356 10.84 32.84 -1.66
CA PRO A 356 9.77 33.65 -1.09
C PRO A 356 8.58 32.75 -0.67
N GLU A 357 7.89 33.11 0.41
CA GLU A 357 6.69 32.42 0.88
C GLU A 357 6.89 30.92 1.23
N ALA A 358 8.15 30.43 1.32
CA ALA A 358 8.44 29.02 1.55
C ALA A 358 7.80 28.47 2.84
N GLN A 359 7.69 29.28 3.90
CA GLN A 359 6.99 28.88 5.12
C GLN A 359 5.49 28.69 4.89
N LEU A 360 4.84 29.57 4.13
CA LEU A 360 3.44 29.41 3.78
C LEU A 360 3.21 28.09 3.01
N VAL A 361 4.09 27.80 2.04
CA VAL A 361 4.06 26.55 1.27
C VAL A 361 4.20 25.32 2.19
N PHE A 362 5.15 25.36 3.14
CA PHE A 362 5.33 24.31 4.14
C PHE A 362 4.10 24.12 5.02
N HIS A 363 3.54 25.20 5.55
CA HIS A 363 2.39 25.16 6.47
C HIS A 363 1.13 24.69 5.74
N ALA A 364 0.92 25.13 4.49
CA ALA A 364 -0.19 24.68 3.66
C ALA A 364 -0.08 23.18 3.34
N ALA A 365 1.09 22.71 2.88
CA ALA A 365 1.32 21.30 2.59
C ALA A 365 1.10 20.42 3.84
N PHE A 366 1.66 20.85 4.98
CA PHE A 366 1.49 20.17 6.26
C PHE A 366 0.01 20.10 6.67
N PHE A 367 -0.71 21.22 6.61
CA PHE A 367 -2.13 21.28 6.97
C PHE A 367 -2.97 20.34 6.11
N ILE A 368 -2.71 20.26 4.80
CA ILE A 368 -3.43 19.38 3.88
C ILE A 368 -3.17 17.91 4.21
N VAL A 369 -1.93 17.55 4.54
CA VAL A 369 -1.60 16.19 5.00
C VAL A 369 -2.32 15.87 6.30
N LEU A 370 -2.35 16.80 7.26
CA LEU A 370 -3.08 16.62 8.53
C LEU A 370 -4.57 16.36 8.28
N VAL A 371 -5.23 17.18 7.46
CA VAL A 371 -6.65 17.00 7.10
C VAL A 371 -6.87 15.70 6.34
N SER A 372 -5.99 15.34 5.41
CA SER A 372 -6.07 14.10 4.64
C SER A 372 -5.98 12.86 5.54
N LEU A 373 -4.99 12.81 6.44
CA LEU A 373 -4.84 11.73 7.41
C LEU A 373 -6.04 11.63 8.37
N LEU A 374 -6.59 12.77 8.78
CA LEU A 374 -7.74 12.80 9.68
C LEU A 374 -9.03 12.36 8.97
N VAL A 375 -9.35 12.95 7.82
CA VAL A 375 -10.61 12.72 7.09
C VAL A 375 -10.55 11.42 6.31
N GLN A 376 -9.60 11.27 5.39
CA GLN A 376 -9.53 10.07 4.55
C GLN A 376 -9.04 8.87 5.37
N GLY A 377 -8.07 9.06 6.28
CA GLY A 377 -7.56 7.96 7.11
C GLY A 377 -8.62 7.30 7.99
N THR A 378 -9.55 8.07 8.57
CA THR A 378 -10.63 7.50 9.40
C THR A 378 -11.77 6.90 8.58
N THR A 379 -12.09 7.51 7.44
CA THR A 379 -13.24 7.14 6.59
C THR A 379 -12.93 6.06 5.55
N LEU A 380 -11.65 5.73 5.34
CA LEU A 380 -11.20 4.76 4.34
C LEU A 380 -11.87 3.38 4.49
N THR A 381 -11.77 2.75 5.67
CA THR A 381 -12.33 1.41 5.89
C THR A 381 -13.86 1.40 5.86
N PRO A 382 -14.57 2.34 6.53
CA PRO A 382 -16.03 2.44 6.40
C PRO A 382 -16.48 2.57 4.95
N LEU A 383 -15.80 3.40 4.15
CA LEU A 383 -16.15 3.61 2.76
C LEU A 383 -15.91 2.35 1.90
N ALA A 384 -14.79 1.65 2.10
CA ALA A 384 -14.51 0.39 1.41
C ALA A 384 -15.62 -0.65 1.66
N ARG A 385 -16.12 -0.74 2.90
CA ARG A 385 -17.26 -1.60 3.26
C ARG A 385 -18.58 -1.12 2.66
N LEU A 386 -18.84 0.18 2.69
CA LEU A 386 -20.04 0.79 2.11
C LEU A 386 -20.11 0.50 0.59
N LEU A 387 -18.98 0.60 -0.09
CA LEU A 387 -18.85 0.31 -1.52
C LEU A 387 -18.74 -1.19 -1.83
N ARG A 388 -18.78 -2.07 -0.81
CA ARG A 388 -18.72 -3.53 -0.95
C ARG A 388 -17.53 -4.02 -1.79
N LEU A 389 -16.36 -3.40 -1.59
CA LEU A 389 -15.11 -3.74 -2.30
C LEU A 389 -14.25 -4.77 -1.55
N GLU A 390 -14.72 -5.23 -0.40
CA GLU A 390 -14.05 -6.23 0.41
C GLU A 390 -14.24 -7.62 -0.21
N ILE A 391 -13.14 -8.36 -0.38
CA ILE A 391 -13.14 -9.75 -0.85
C ILE A 391 -12.95 -10.70 0.34
N PRO A 392 -13.66 -11.85 0.38
CA PRO A 392 -13.40 -12.89 1.38
C PRO A 392 -11.94 -13.38 1.27
N THR A 393 -11.21 -13.39 2.39
CA THR A 393 -9.87 -14.00 2.44
C THR A 393 -9.95 -15.48 2.81
N ASP A 394 -9.14 -16.28 2.10
CA ASP A 394 -8.78 -17.61 2.56
C ASP A 394 -7.94 -17.43 3.83
N GLY A 395 -8.32 -18.03 4.96
CA GLY A 395 -7.70 -17.67 6.23
C GLY A 395 -6.22 -18.03 6.29
N GLU A 396 -5.39 -16.98 6.29
CA GLU A 396 -3.95 -17.12 6.34
C GLU A 396 -3.47 -17.56 7.73
N PRO A 397 -2.32 -18.28 7.81
CA PRO A 397 -1.70 -18.61 9.07
C PRO A 397 -1.28 -17.33 9.80
N TYR A 398 -1.40 -17.35 11.12
CA TYR A 398 -0.99 -16.25 12.01
C TYR A 398 0.49 -15.91 11.87
N ARG A 399 1.33 -16.91 11.58
CA ARG A 399 2.76 -16.73 11.33
C ARG A 399 3.28 -17.86 10.44
N ARG A 400 4.26 -17.54 9.60
CA ARG A 400 5.05 -18.49 8.80
C ARG A 400 6.51 -18.37 9.18
N LEU A 401 7.18 -19.50 9.33
CA LEU A 401 8.59 -19.58 9.61
C LEU A 401 9.23 -20.51 8.58
N PRO A 402 10.09 -20.00 7.69
CA PRO A 402 10.80 -20.86 6.75
C PRO A 402 11.73 -21.82 7.50
N LEU A 403 11.86 -23.04 6.99
CA LEU A 403 12.82 -24.00 7.51
C LEU A 403 14.15 -23.81 6.79
N ASP A 404 15.16 -23.32 7.52
CA ASP A 404 16.50 -23.11 6.96
C ASP A 404 17.31 -24.42 6.98
N ALA A 405 16.89 -25.38 6.14
CA ALA A 405 17.57 -26.66 5.97
C ALA A 405 17.51 -27.14 4.50
N PRO A 406 18.61 -27.63 3.91
CA PRO A 406 18.61 -28.11 2.52
C PRO A 406 17.60 -29.24 2.26
N ALA A 407 17.33 -30.07 3.26
CA ALA A 407 16.44 -31.22 3.14
C ALA A 407 14.94 -30.86 3.20
N THR A 408 14.59 -29.65 3.66
CA THR A 408 13.19 -29.24 3.82
C THR A 408 12.60 -28.64 2.55
N GLY A 409 13.41 -28.28 1.55
CA GLY A 409 12.94 -27.57 0.36
C GLY A 409 12.15 -26.32 0.76
N ASP A 410 10.99 -26.09 0.12
CA ASP A 410 10.15 -24.91 0.34
C ASP A 410 9.16 -25.05 1.50
N HIS A 411 9.35 -26.02 2.41
CA HIS A 411 8.45 -26.19 3.55
C HIS A 411 8.64 -25.10 4.61
N GLU A 412 7.53 -24.59 5.12
CA GLU A 412 7.46 -23.61 6.19
C GLU A 412 6.67 -24.18 7.37
N LEU A 413 7.03 -23.76 8.59
CA LEU A 413 6.19 -23.94 9.77
C LEU A 413 5.13 -22.84 9.82
N MET A 414 3.88 -23.22 9.67
CA MET A 414 2.70 -22.35 9.66
C MET A 414 1.90 -22.53 10.96
N LEU A 415 1.49 -21.41 11.58
CA LEU A 415 0.68 -21.41 12.79
C LEU A 415 -0.76 -21.01 12.49
N PHE A 416 -1.73 -21.91 12.68
CA PHE A 416 -3.15 -21.65 12.46
C PHE A 416 -3.91 -21.53 13.78
N PRO A 417 -4.49 -20.36 14.11
CA PRO A 417 -5.38 -20.23 15.24
C PRO A 417 -6.76 -20.80 14.88
N LEU A 418 -7.22 -21.79 15.65
CA LEU A 418 -8.57 -22.33 15.51
C LEU A 418 -9.57 -21.35 16.14
N ARG A 419 -10.39 -20.71 15.31
CA ARG A 419 -11.36 -19.67 15.71
C ARG A 419 -12.69 -19.89 15.00
N GLY A 420 -13.80 -19.47 15.61
CA GLY A 420 -15.14 -19.48 14.98
C GLY A 420 -15.96 -20.75 15.24
N LYS A 421 -17.23 -20.72 14.80
CA LYS A 421 -18.25 -21.71 15.14
C LYS A 421 -17.88 -23.14 14.77
N ASN A 422 -17.16 -23.32 13.66
CA ASN A 422 -16.69 -24.64 13.21
C ASN A 422 -15.79 -25.35 14.24
N TRP A 423 -15.18 -24.60 15.15
CA TRP A 423 -14.29 -25.08 16.21
C TRP A 423 -14.87 -24.97 17.62
N GLU A 424 -16.11 -24.46 17.79
CA GLU A 424 -16.80 -24.47 19.08
C GLU A 424 -17.06 -25.90 19.55
N THR A 425 -17.35 -26.81 18.61
CA THR A 425 -17.43 -28.24 18.88
C THR A 425 -16.05 -28.87 18.72
N PRO A 426 -15.47 -29.51 19.75
CA PRO A 426 -14.16 -30.15 19.65
C PRO A 426 -14.15 -31.28 18.61
N ARG A 427 -13.13 -31.30 17.74
CA ARG A 427 -12.94 -32.32 16.70
C ARG A 427 -11.66 -33.11 16.94
N LEU A 428 -11.64 -34.38 16.53
CA LEU A 428 -10.41 -35.18 16.63
C LEU A 428 -9.44 -34.78 15.53
N LEU A 429 -8.16 -34.58 15.88
CA LEU A 429 -7.11 -34.22 14.93
C LEU A 429 -7.00 -35.24 13.79
N GLY A 430 -7.17 -36.53 14.08
CA GLY A 430 -7.14 -37.59 13.07
C GLY A 430 -8.34 -37.60 12.10
N GLN A 431 -9.41 -36.87 12.40
CA GLN A 431 -10.55 -36.70 11.48
C GLN A 431 -10.34 -35.57 10.49
N LEU A 432 -9.36 -34.70 10.73
CA LEU A 432 -9.02 -33.61 9.83
C LEU A 432 -8.22 -34.18 8.66
N ARG A 433 -8.66 -33.87 7.43
CA ARG A 433 -7.94 -34.25 6.21
C ARG A 433 -7.07 -33.07 5.79
N PHE A 434 -5.78 -33.33 5.67
CA PHE A 434 -4.81 -32.36 5.17
C PHE A 434 -4.32 -32.76 3.79
N PRO A 435 -3.91 -31.79 2.95
CA PRO A 435 -3.31 -32.05 1.65
C PRO A 435 -2.06 -32.91 1.77
N LYS A 436 -1.66 -33.55 0.65
CA LYS A 436 -0.38 -34.26 0.59
C LYS A 436 0.76 -33.30 0.90
N ASN A 437 1.86 -33.83 1.42
CA ASN A 437 3.06 -33.05 1.74
C ASN A 437 2.85 -32.02 2.87
N THR A 438 1.99 -32.37 3.84
CA THR A 438 1.75 -31.58 5.05
C THR A 438 1.91 -32.45 6.30
N ALA A 439 2.35 -31.85 7.40
CA ALA A 439 2.49 -32.56 8.68
C ALA A 439 2.17 -31.65 9.86
N VAL A 440 1.41 -32.15 10.84
CA VAL A 440 1.15 -31.40 12.07
C VAL A 440 2.37 -31.50 12.98
N ALA A 441 2.99 -30.37 13.28
CA ALA A 441 4.14 -30.26 14.17
C ALA A 441 3.73 -30.32 15.65
N GLY A 442 2.59 -29.70 15.99
CA GLY A 442 2.07 -29.68 17.36
C GLY A 442 0.80 -28.85 17.51
N VAL A 443 0.14 -28.99 18.67
CA VAL A 443 -1.03 -28.18 19.02
C VAL A 443 -0.74 -27.43 20.31
N PHE A 444 -0.88 -26.12 20.31
CA PHE A 444 -0.65 -25.27 21.47
C PHE A 444 -1.98 -24.85 22.10
N ARG A 445 -2.15 -25.18 23.38
CA ARG A 445 -3.31 -24.79 24.20
C ARG A 445 -2.80 -24.26 25.53
N ASN A 446 -3.23 -23.07 25.95
CA ASN A 446 -2.83 -22.46 27.23
C ASN A 446 -1.30 -22.45 27.46
N ARG A 447 -0.51 -22.16 26.41
CA ARG A 447 0.96 -22.18 26.40
C ARG A 447 1.62 -23.55 26.63
N VAL A 448 0.86 -24.64 26.56
CA VAL A 448 1.37 -26.03 26.59
C VAL A 448 1.39 -26.58 25.16
N CYS A 449 2.51 -27.21 24.78
CA CYS A 449 2.63 -27.95 23.53
C CYS A 449 2.08 -29.37 23.72
N LEU A 450 0.99 -29.68 23.03
CA LEU A 450 0.36 -30.99 22.98
C LEU A 450 0.88 -31.74 21.76
N GLN A 451 1.29 -32.99 21.98
CA GLN A 451 1.74 -33.86 20.90
C GLN A 451 0.58 -34.17 19.95
N PRO A 452 0.76 -34.06 18.63
CA PRO A 452 -0.31 -34.25 17.67
C PRO A 452 -0.62 -35.74 17.50
N LYS A 453 -1.52 -36.26 18.34
CA LYS A 453 -2.04 -37.63 18.23
C LYS A 453 -3.42 -37.61 17.56
N ALA A 454 -3.78 -38.72 16.91
CA ALA A 454 -5.05 -38.82 16.18
C ALA A 454 -6.28 -38.65 17.10
N ASP A 455 -6.16 -39.04 18.37
CA ASP A 455 -7.18 -38.94 19.41
C ASP A 455 -7.24 -37.56 20.09
N LEU A 456 -6.29 -36.66 19.78
CA LEU A 456 -6.26 -35.32 20.34
C LEU A 456 -7.47 -34.52 19.83
N LYS A 457 -8.30 -34.04 20.76
CA LYS A 457 -9.40 -33.13 20.44
C LYS A 457 -8.89 -31.70 20.35
N VAL A 458 -9.09 -31.06 19.19
CA VAL A 458 -8.79 -29.66 18.94
C VAL A 458 -10.08 -28.83 18.90
N SER A 459 -10.03 -27.61 19.41
CA SER A 459 -11.18 -26.71 19.54
C SER A 459 -10.78 -25.24 19.42
N SER A 460 -11.76 -24.35 19.45
CA SER A 460 -11.50 -22.91 19.41
C SER A 460 -10.59 -22.47 20.56
N GLY A 461 -9.60 -21.62 20.25
CA GLY A 461 -8.57 -21.17 21.19
C GLY A 461 -7.25 -21.95 21.09
N ASP A 462 -7.25 -23.09 20.39
CA ASP A 462 -6.01 -23.82 20.08
C ASP A 462 -5.26 -23.18 18.91
N MET A 463 -3.94 -23.39 18.90
CA MET A 463 -3.05 -23.03 17.80
C MET A 463 -2.43 -24.30 17.22
N VAL A 464 -2.74 -24.61 15.97
CA VAL A 464 -2.18 -25.78 15.27
C VAL A 464 -0.95 -25.33 14.50
N ALA A 465 0.20 -25.94 14.81
CA ALA A 465 1.44 -25.73 14.09
C ALA A 465 1.63 -26.84 13.06
N MET A 466 1.91 -26.48 11.81
CA MET A 466 2.02 -27.45 10.73
C MET A 466 3.12 -27.09 9.73
N PHE A 467 3.80 -28.11 9.23
CA PHE A 467 4.70 -28.02 8.10
C PHE A 467 3.90 -28.14 6.80
N ALA A 468 4.06 -27.17 5.92
CA ALA A 468 3.41 -27.15 4.61
C ALA A 468 4.21 -26.27 3.64
N THR A 469 3.99 -26.47 2.34
CA THR A 469 4.50 -25.61 1.28
C THR A 469 3.50 -24.48 0.95
N PRO A 470 3.94 -23.33 0.40
CA PRO A 470 3.05 -22.19 0.12
C PRO A 470 1.90 -22.45 -0.87
N ASP A 471 1.99 -23.47 -1.72
CA ASP A 471 0.99 -23.86 -2.71
C ASP A 471 -0.29 -24.45 -2.11
N VAL A 472 -0.18 -25.21 -1.02
CA VAL A 472 -1.33 -25.83 -0.30
C VAL A 472 -1.95 -24.91 0.75
N LEU A 473 -1.41 -23.71 0.91
CA LEU A 473 -1.84 -22.73 1.90
C LEU A 473 -3.35 -22.42 1.84
N LYS A 474 -3.90 -22.19 0.64
CA LYS A 474 -5.32 -21.83 0.49
C LYS A 474 -6.23 -22.94 1.00
N GLU A 475 -5.87 -24.20 0.75
CA GLU A 475 -6.64 -25.37 1.19
C GLU A 475 -6.53 -25.59 2.71
N LEU A 476 -5.33 -25.39 3.26
CA LEU A 476 -5.11 -25.40 4.71
C LEU A 476 -5.85 -24.28 5.43
N GLY A 477 -5.83 -23.07 4.86
CA GLY A 477 -6.60 -21.94 5.34
C GLY A 477 -8.08 -22.26 5.41
N LYS A 478 -8.68 -22.81 4.35
CA LYS A 478 -10.11 -23.21 4.35
C LYS A 478 -10.45 -24.29 5.37
N SER A 479 -9.55 -25.24 5.58
CA SER A 479 -9.80 -26.36 6.49
C SER A 479 -9.58 -26.00 7.97
N LEU A 480 -8.65 -25.10 8.28
CA LEU A 480 -8.23 -24.78 9.65
C LEU A 480 -8.66 -23.41 10.14
N SER A 481 -8.71 -22.42 9.27
CA SER A 481 -9.19 -21.09 9.65
C SER A 481 -10.72 -21.14 9.78
N GLY A 482 -11.24 -20.61 10.88
CA GLY A 482 -12.68 -20.37 11.01
C GLY A 482 -12.97 -18.91 11.31
N ARG A 483 -12.23 -17.99 10.68
CA ARG A 483 -12.74 -16.62 10.55
C ARG A 483 -14.06 -16.71 9.79
N GLU A 484 -15.19 -16.60 10.51
CA GLU A 484 -16.46 -16.35 9.86
C GLU A 484 -16.34 -14.97 9.23
N ALA A 485 -16.25 -14.96 7.90
CA ALA A 485 -16.43 -13.73 7.16
C ALA A 485 -17.81 -13.13 7.58
N PRO A 486 -17.94 -11.80 7.68
CA PRO A 486 -19.24 -11.15 7.86
C PRO A 486 -20.31 -11.82 6.98
N LYS A 487 -21.57 -11.91 7.40
CA LYS A 487 -22.62 -12.65 6.65
C LYS A 487 -22.70 -12.29 5.15
N TYR A 488 -22.35 -11.05 4.78
CA TYR A 488 -22.30 -10.59 3.37
C TYR A 488 -21.07 -11.07 2.58
N LEU A 489 -20.02 -11.53 3.24
CA LEU A 489 -18.77 -12.11 2.69
C LEU A 489 -18.69 -13.63 2.88
N ALA A 490 -19.69 -14.25 3.50
CA ALA A 490 -19.77 -15.71 3.51
C ALA A 490 -19.73 -16.22 2.06
N GLU A 491 -18.86 -17.21 1.75
CA GLU A 491 -18.58 -17.63 0.36
C GLU A 491 -19.85 -17.81 -0.47
N ARG A 492 -20.88 -18.42 0.12
CA ARG A 492 -22.18 -18.68 -0.52
C ARG A 492 -23.00 -17.41 -0.80
N ALA A 493 -22.92 -16.41 0.06
CA ALA A 493 -23.59 -15.12 -0.13
C ALA A 493 -22.86 -14.20 -1.13
N PHE A 494 -21.53 -14.33 -1.21
CA PHE A 494 -20.67 -13.53 -2.07
C PHE A 494 -20.53 -14.10 -3.48
N PHE A 495 -20.17 -15.39 -3.61
CA PHE A 495 -20.01 -16.07 -4.91
C PHE A 495 -21.31 -16.71 -5.42
N GLY A 496 -22.35 -16.80 -4.60
CA GLY A 496 -23.60 -17.47 -4.97
C GLY A 496 -23.64 -18.95 -4.60
N ASP A 497 -24.76 -19.59 -4.91
CA ASP A 497 -25.09 -20.94 -4.47
C ASP A 497 -24.37 -22.04 -5.25
N PHE A 498 -24.01 -21.76 -6.51
CA PHE A 498 -23.42 -22.73 -7.42
C PHE A 498 -22.07 -22.27 -7.95
N VAL A 499 -21.20 -23.23 -8.27
CA VAL A 499 -19.87 -22.97 -8.84
C VAL A 499 -19.78 -23.71 -10.17
N LEU A 500 -19.49 -22.97 -11.21
CA LEU A 500 -19.36 -23.44 -12.58
C LEU A 500 -17.92 -23.28 -13.04
N ASN A 501 -17.48 -24.13 -13.96
CA ASN A 501 -16.18 -23.94 -14.60
C ASN A 501 -16.28 -22.80 -15.63
N GLY A 502 -15.20 -22.04 -15.81
CA GLY A 502 -15.18 -20.90 -16.73
C GLY A 502 -15.33 -21.28 -18.21
N ASP A 503 -15.04 -22.52 -18.57
CA ASP A 503 -15.24 -23.09 -19.91
C ASP A 503 -16.68 -23.54 -20.19
N ALA A 504 -17.56 -23.58 -19.19
CA ALA A 504 -18.98 -23.86 -19.39
C ALA A 504 -19.61 -22.82 -20.34
N LEU A 505 -20.45 -23.29 -21.26
CA LEU A 505 -21.14 -22.43 -22.22
C LEU A 505 -22.37 -21.78 -21.59
N LEU A 506 -22.69 -20.56 -22.03
CA LEU A 506 -23.90 -19.87 -21.59
C LEU A 506 -25.15 -20.71 -21.87
N GLY A 507 -25.27 -21.31 -23.06
CA GLY A 507 -26.41 -22.16 -23.42
C GLY A 507 -26.57 -23.40 -22.52
N ASP A 508 -25.48 -24.00 -22.04
CA ASP A 508 -25.55 -25.12 -21.10
C ASP A 508 -26.11 -24.66 -19.74
N VAL A 509 -25.73 -23.46 -19.31
CA VAL A 509 -26.24 -22.86 -18.07
C VAL A 509 -27.71 -22.49 -18.20
N GLU A 510 -28.13 -21.95 -19.35
CA GLU A 510 -29.54 -21.67 -19.66
C GLU A 510 -30.39 -22.93 -19.55
N GLN A 511 -29.92 -24.04 -20.14
CA GLN A 511 -30.63 -25.30 -20.15
C GLN A 511 -30.72 -25.95 -18.77
N VAL A 512 -29.62 -25.93 -18.00
CA VAL A 512 -29.56 -26.60 -16.68
C VAL A 512 -30.34 -25.83 -15.62
N TYR A 513 -30.29 -24.50 -15.65
CA TYR A 513 -30.89 -23.66 -14.62
C TYR A 513 -32.18 -22.95 -15.07
N GLY A 514 -32.59 -23.10 -16.32
CA GLY A 514 -33.83 -22.53 -16.86
C GLY A 514 -33.82 -21.00 -16.96
N ILE A 515 -32.66 -20.42 -17.28
CA ILE A 515 -32.45 -18.96 -17.37
C ILE A 515 -32.31 -18.58 -18.84
N GLU A 516 -32.80 -17.42 -19.27
CA GLU A 516 -32.54 -16.88 -20.62
C GLU A 516 -31.59 -15.68 -20.53
N PHE A 517 -30.42 -15.78 -21.18
CA PHE A 517 -29.42 -14.72 -21.29
C PHE A 517 -29.59 -13.97 -22.62
N ASN A 518 -30.69 -13.22 -22.77
CA ASN A 518 -31.11 -12.56 -24.02
C ASN A 518 -30.09 -11.55 -24.65
N GLU A 519 -28.97 -11.25 -23.98
CA GLU A 519 -27.97 -10.28 -24.46
C GLU A 519 -26.71 -10.90 -25.09
N LEU A 520 -26.48 -12.22 -24.96
CA LEU A 520 -25.22 -12.85 -25.37
C LEU A 520 -25.44 -14.16 -26.12
N SER A 521 -24.52 -14.49 -27.05
CA SER A 521 -24.58 -15.74 -27.82
C SER A 521 -24.46 -16.97 -26.89
N PRO A 522 -25.29 -18.02 -27.07
CA PRO A 522 -25.24 -19.24 -26.25
C PRO A 522 -23.89 -19.96 -26.31
N ASP A 523 -23.17 -19.81 -27.42
CA ASP A 523 -21.86 -20.43 -27.69
C ASP A 523 -20.69 -19.77 -26.94
N LEU A 524 -20.92 -18.65 -26.25
CA LEU A 524 -19.88 -18.00 -25.45
C LEU A 524 -19.67 -18.76 -24.15
N SER A 525 -18.41 -19.03 -23.80
CA SER A 525 -18.10 -19.54 -22.46
C SER A 525 -18.27 -18.46 -21.40
N LEU A 526 -18.50 -18.86 -20.15
CA LEU A 526 -18.57 -17.93 -19.02
C LEU A 526 -17.28 -17.08 -18.92
N ALA A 527 -16.10 -17.67 -19.16
CA ALA A 527 -14.83 -16.95 -19.18
C ALA A 527 -14.77 -15.88 -20.28
N GLN A 528 -15.29 -16.19 -21.48
CA GLN A 528 -15.36 -15.22 -22.59
C GLN A 528 -16.38 -14.11 -22.32
N CYS A 529 -17.48 -14.43 -21.63
CA CYS A 529 -18.46 -13.45 -21.16
C CYS A 529 -17.80 -12.44 -20.21
N PHE A 530 -17.05 -12.92 -19.21
CA PHE A 530 -16.26 -12.07 -18.33
C PHE A 530 -15.26 -11.23 -19.12
N ALA A 531 -14.45 -11.83 -19.99
CA ALA A 531 -13.44 -11.10 -20.77
C ALA A 531 -14.05 -9.97 -21.63
N LYS A 532 -15.22 -10.17 -22.24
CA LYS A 532 -15.93 -9.11 -22.99
C LYS A 532 -16.42 -7.99 -22.08
N ARG A 533 -16.97 -8.31 -20.91
CA ARG A 533 -17.57 -7.33 -19.99
C ARG A 533 -16.53 -6.59 -19.14
N THR A 534 -15.40 -7.21 -18.83
CA THR A 534 -14.30 -6.64 -18.01
C THR A 534 -13.14 -6.09 -18.86
N LYS A 535 -13.36 -5.90 -20.17
CA LYS A 535 -12.36 -5.39 -21.13
C LYS A 535 -11.03 -6.19 -21.12
N GLY A 536 -11.11 -7.49 -20.89
CA GLY A 536 -9.99 -8.43 -21.05
C GLY A 536 -9.13 -8.70 -19.81
N HIS A 537 -9.45 -8.13 -18.64
CA HIS A 537 -8.67 -8.38 -17.42
C HIS A 537 -9.57 -8.70 -16.20
N PRO A 538 -10.33 -9.81 -16.23
CA PRO A 538 -11.20 -10.17 -15.11
C PRO A 538 -10.39 -10.47 -13.84
N VAL A 539 -10.88 -9.99 -12.69
CA VAL A 539 -10.30 -10.29 -11.37
C VAL A 539 -11.33 -10.96 -10.46
N ILE A 540 -10.86 -11.67 -9.43
CA ILE A 540 -11.73 -12.30 -8.42
C ILE A 540 -12.67 -11.23 -7.83
N GLY A 541 -13.96 -11.55 -7.75
CA GLY A 541 -15.00 -10.65 -7.27
C GLY A 541 -15.66 -9.79 -8.35
N ASP A 542 -15.16 -9.78 -9.59
CA ASP A 542 -15.88 -9.14 -10.71
C ASP A 542 -17.27 -9.76 -10.86
N THR A 543 -18.26 -8.93 -11.19
CA THR A 543 -19.65 -9.36 -11.36
C THR A 543 -20.15 -9.05 -12.76
N VAL A 544 -20.90 -9.99 -13.34
CA VAL A 544 -21.64 -9.79 -14.59
C VAL A 544 -23.10 -10.10 -14.30
N VAL A 545 -23.94 -9.07 -14.41
CA VAL A 545 -25.40 -9.22 -14.27
C VAL A 545 -25.96 -9.58 -15.63
N LEU A 546 -26.67 -10.70 -15.71
CA LEU A 546 -27.36 -11.20 -16.89
C LEU A 546 -28.82 -11.49 -16.50
N GLY A 547 -29.70 -10.50 -16.66
CA GLY A 547 -31.11 -10.62 -16.28
C GLY A 547 -31.29 -10.90 -14.78
N PRO A 548 -31.94 -12.01 -14.37
CA PRO A 548 -32.19 -12.34 -12.97
C PRO A 548 -31.00 -13.01 -12.25
N VAL A 549 -29.87 -13.17 -12.94
CA VAL A 549 -28.70 -13.87 -12.41
C VAL A 549 -27.47 -12.98 -12.43
N THR A 550 -26.76 -13.00 -11.30
CA THR A 550 -25.45 -12.37 -11.17
C THR A 550 -24.36 -13.44 -11.16
N LEU A 551 -23.49 -13.42 -12.16
CA LEU A 551 -22.28 -14.22 -12.20
C LEU A 551 -21.17 -13.50 -11.45
N VAL A 552 -20.37 -14.21 -10.66
CA VAL A 552 -19.25 -13.67 -9.87
C VAL A 552 -17.98 -14.44 -10.18
N ALA A 553 -16.90 -13.76 -10.57
CA ALA A 553 -15.61 -14.42 -10.81
C ALA A 553 -15.05 -14.95 -9.48
N ARG A 554 -14.91 -16.28 -9.37
CA ARG A 554 -14.45 -16.95 -8.13
C ARG A 554 -12.96 -17.23 -8.14
N ASP A 555 -12.43 -17.59 -9.30
CA ASP A 555 -11.02 -17.91 -9.47
C ASP A 555 -10.55 -17.49 -10.86
N THR A 556 -9.32 -16.97 -10.94
CA THR A 556 -8.74 -16.41 -12.16
C THR A 556 -7.31 -16.92 -12.31
N LYS A 557 -6.95 -17.34 -13.52
CA LYS A 557 -5.57 -17.64 -13.89
C LYS A 557 -5.18 -16.71 -15.03
N ALA A 558 -4.24 -15.81 -14.76
CA ALA A 558 -3.91 -14.72 -15.67
C ALA A 558 -5.16 -13.91 -16.04
N ASP A 559 -5.53 -13.81 -17.32
CA ASP A 559 -6.69 -13.03 -17.79
C ASP A 559 -7.93 -13.90 -18.08
N GLN A 560 -7.94 -15.15 -17.60
CA GLN A 560 -9.09 -16.05 -17.74
C GLN A 560 -9.70 -16.40 -16.39
N VAL A 561 -11.02 -16.28 -16.31
CA VAL A 561 -11.81 -16.81 -15.19
C VAL A 561 -11.87 -18.32 -15.33
N THR A 562 -11.39 -19.04 -14.31
CA THR A 562 -11.39 -20.51 -14.28
C THR A 562 -12.61 -21.06 -13.56
N LYS A 563 -13.15 -20.32 -12.59
CA LYS A 563 -14.36 -20.66 -11.85
C LYS A 563 -15.28 -19.47 -11.70
N VAL A 564 -16.56 -19.69 -11.90
CA VAL A 564 -17.63 -18.69 -11.81
C VAL A 564 -18.63 -19.12 -10.76
N GLY A 565 -18.93 -18.23 -9.84
CA GLY A 565 -20.03 -18.37 -8.92
C GLY A 565 -21.32 -17.86 -9.57
N LEU A 566 -22.42 -18.58 -9.39
CA LEU A 566 -23.74 -18.21 -9.90
C LEU A 566 -24.66 -17.83 -8.73
N LYS A 567 -25.11 -16.58 -8.73
CA LYS A 567 -26.04 -16.03 -7.75
C LYS A 567 -27.37 -15.73 -8.42
N MET A 568 -28.43 -16.37 -7.95
CA MET A 568 -29.79 -16.03 -8.40
C MET A 568 -30.31 -14.92 -7.49
N ASP A 569 -30.80 -13.83 -8.08
CA ASP A 569 -31.50 -12.81 -7.31
C ASP A 569 -32.84 -13.42 -6.85
N ALA A 570 -33.08 -13.36 -5.54
CA ALA A 570 -34.23 -13.97 -4.89
C ALA A 570 -35.53 -13.18 -5.11
#